data_AF-A0A0B8WF75-F1
#
_entry.id   AF-A0A0B8WF75-F1
#
_cell.length_a   1.000
_cell.length_b   1.000
_cell.length_c   1.000
_cell.angle_alpha   90.00
_cell.angle_beta   90.00
_cell.angle_gamma   90.00
#
_symmetry.space_group_name_H-M   'P 1'
#
loop_
_entity.id
_entity.type
_entity.pdbx_description
1 polymer ?
#
loop_
_entity_poly.entity_id
_entity_poly.type
_entity_poly.pdbx_seq_one_letter_code
_entity_poly.pdbx_strand_id
1 'polypeptide(L)'
;MTTHDSQGYWGSFLFSAAVADDSMTIRYKSRLLVLITLITGLLMWTYSFISIFFVQGRTLGMIGVICSTIHLLSPVVYRLSRSMTVAAYNMVVAGMAFQFSFSFFTGGFYAPTLIWFAVLPLIVGLLTNRAHAALWTLISATAYVGMFFLQEAGWVPESTLSELGRTLTQFMIGLGLIGLVGGFTLFFLELSYFYYHKPKGS
;
A
#
# COMPACT_ATOMS: atom_id res chain seq x y z
N MET A 1 -54.85 -3.66 7.08
CA MET A 1 -54.40 -2.26 7.24
C MET A 1 -52.88 -2.29 7.10
N THR A 2 -52.39 -2.05 5.89
CA THR A 2 -50.98 -2.16 5.49
C THR A 2 -50.31 -0.81 5.66
N THR A 3 -49.45 -0.67 6.65
CA THR A 3 -48.62 0.53 6.82
C THR A 3 -47.40 0.40 5.91
N HIS A 4 -47.42 1.20 4.85
CA HIS A 4 -46.27 1.57 4.04
C HIS A 4 -45.23 2.30 4.91
N ASP A 5 -44.18 1.59 5.33
CA ASP A 5 -42.95 2.23 5.82
C ASP A 5 -42.05 2.56 4.63
N SER A 6 -42.48 3.54 3.85
CA SER A 6 -41.61 4.29 2.94
C SER A 6 -41.07 5.51 3.68
N GLN A 7 -40.07 5.31 4.55
CA GLN A 7 -39.23 6.39 5.07
C GLN A 7 -37.78 6.21 4.60
N GLY A 8 -37.46 6.86 3.49
CA GLY A 8 -36.24 7.65 3.37
C GLY A 8 -34.87 6.96 3.46
N TYR A 9 -34.60 5.89 2.72
CA TYR A 9 -33.24 5.38 2.48
C TYR A 9 -32.43 6.21 1.46
N TRP A 10 -32.56 7.54 1.50
CA TRP A 10 -31.84 8.45 0.60
C TRP A 10 -30.71 9.23 1.28
N GLY A 11 -30.32 8.84 2.51
CA GLY A 11 -29.38 9.61 3.34
C GLY A 11 -28.28 8.80 4.01
N SER A 12 -27.62 7.86 3.33
CA SER A 12 -26.32 7.34 3.83
C SER A 12 -25.41 6.81 2.71
N PHE A 13 -25.48 7.42 1.53
CA PHE A 13 -24.78 6.99 0.30
C PHE A 13 -23.24 6.90 0.42
N LEU A 14 -22.66 7.59 1.41
CA LEU A 14 -21.24 7.55 1.83
C LEU A 14 -21.05 6.96 3.24
N PHE A 15 -22.10 6.34 3.83
CA PHE A 15 -22.31 6.08 5.25
C PHE A 15 -23.02 4.73 5.47
N SER A 16 -22.36 3.62 5.13
CA SER A 16 -22.68 2.37 5.84
C SER A 16 -22.11 2.53 7.25
N ALA A 17 -22.94 2.29 8.26
CA ALA A 17 -22.55 2.31 9.66
C ALA A 17 -21.31 1.43 9.85
N ALA A 18 -20.41 1.83 10.76
CA ALA A 18 -19.27 1.01 11.13
C ALA A 18 -19.78 -0.35 11.59
N VAL A 19 -19.69 -1.37 10.72
CA VAL A 19 -19.97 -2.75 11.10
C VAL A 19 -18.87 -3.12 12.07
N ALA A 20 -19.23 -3.43 13.31
CA ALA A 20 -18.25 -3.92 14.28
C ALA A 20 -17.60 -5.18 13.71
N ASP A 21 -16.27 -5.18 13.60
CA ASP A 21 -15.54 -6.33 13.09
C ASP A 21 -15.76 -7.52 14.04
N ASP A 22 -16.29 -8.63 13.51
CA ASP A 22 -16.41 -9.87 14.27
C ASP A 22 -15.02 -10.51 14.49
N SER A 23 -14.95 -11.49 15.39
CA SER A 23 -13.68 -12.15 15.73
C SER A 23 -13.04 -12.87 14.53
N MET A 24 -13.83 -13.28 13.54
CA MET A 24 -13.34 -13.90 12.31
C MET A 24 -12.68 -12.85 11.39
N THR A 25 -13.30 -11.69 11.23
CA THR A 25 -12.80 -10.55 10.44
C THR A 25 -11.47 -10.06 11.00
N ILE A 26 -11.35 -9.95 12.32
CA ILE A 26 -10.10 -9.55 12.98
C ILE A 26 -8.97 -10.55 12.69
N ARG A 27 -9.23 -11.86 12.82
CA ARG A 27 -8.23 -12.90 12.50
C ARG A 27 -7.84 -12.87 11.04
N TYR A 28 -8.82 -12.67 10.16
CA TYR A 28 -8.61 -12.55 8.73
C TYR A 28 -7.72 -11.35 8.38
N LYS A 29 -8.06 -10.14 8.83
CA LYS A 29 -7.26 -8.92 8.64
C LYS A 29 -5.85 -9.07 9.20
N SER A 30 -5.68 -9.75 10.34
CA SER A 30 -4.34 -10.02 10.91
C SER A 30 -3.50 -10.94 10.03
N ARG A 31 -4.08 -11.98 9.41
CA ARG A 31 -3.37 -12.84 8.46
C ARG A 31 -3.00 -12.07 7.20
N LEU A 32 -3.92 -11.25 6.71
CA LEU A 32 -3.72 -10.40 5.55
C LEU A 32 -2.59 -9.38 5.80
N LEU A 33 -2.54 -8.75 6.98
CA LEU A 33 -1.45 -7.86 7.37
C LEU A 33 -0.09 -8.55 7.26
N VAL A 34 0.05 -9.76 7.80
CA VAL A 34 1.30 -10.52 7.74
C VAL A 34 1.66 -10.86 6.30
N LEU A 35 0.70 -11.36 5.51
CA LEU A 35 0.93 -11.71 4.11
C LEU A 35 1.37 -10.51 3.27
N ILE A 36 0.65 -9.39 3.37
CA ILE A 36 1.00 -8.14 2.68
C ILE A 36 2.39 -7.70 3.11
N THR A 37 2.65 -7.59 4.42
CA THR A 37 3.95 -7.16 4.96
C THR A 37 5.10 -8.00 4.42
N LEU A 38 4.94 -9.33 4.31
CA LEU A 38 6.00 -10.21 3.82
C LEU A 38 6.24 -10.01 2.31
N ILE A 39 5.18 -9.92 1.52
CA ILE A 39 5.28 -9.74 0.06
C ILE A 39 5.85 -8.36 -0.27
N THR A 40 5.26 -7.29 0.28
CA THR A 40 5.73 -5.92 0.02
C THR A 40 7.06 -5.64 0.70
N GLY A 41 7.32 -6.25 1.86
CA GLY A 41 8.61 -6.20 2.54
C GLY A 41 9.73 -6.84 1.72
N LEU A 42 9.49 -7.99 1.08
CA LEU A 42 10.46 -8.60 0.17
C LEU A 42 10.82 -7.65 -0.97
N LEU A 43 9.82 -7.04 -1.61
CA LEU A 43 10.04 -6.05 -2.67
C LEU A 43 10.84 -4.84 -2.15
N MET A 44 10.48 -4.30 -0.98
CA MET A 44 11.21 -3.18 -0.38
C MET A 44 12.67 -3.54 -0.08
N TRP A 45 12.95 -4.72 0.49
CA TRP A 45 14.31 -5.16 0.74
C TRP A 45 15.11 -5.29 -0.56
N THR A 46 14.52 -5.80 -1.64
CA THR A 46 15.18 -5.86 -2.94
C THR A 46 15.54 -4.47 -3.45
N TYR A 47 14.63 -3.49 -3.38
CA TYR A 47 14.97 -2.11 -3.75
C TYR A 47 16.02 -1.49 -2.83
N SER A 48 16.03 -1.83 -1.54
CA SER A 48 17.07 -1.37 -0.61
C SER A 48 18.44 -1.91 -1.03
N PHE A 49 18.54 -3.19 -1.38
CA PHE A 49 19.78 -3.75 -1.94
C PHE A 49 20.15 -3.08 -3.25
N ILE A 50 19.19 -2.83 -4.15
CA ILE A 50 19.47 -2.12 -5.39
C ILE A 50 20.08 -0.74 -5.10
N SER A 51 19.51 -0.01 -4.14
CA SER A 51 20.01 1.33 -3.77
C SER A 51 21.39 1.31 -3.10
N ILE A 52 21.78 0.22 -2.43
CA ILE A 52 23.10 0.09 -1.82
C ILE A 52 24.18 -0.17 -2.89
N PHE A 53 23.87 -1.00 -3.88
CA PHE A 53 24.87 -1.48 -4.85
C PHE A 53 24.90 -0.71 -6.17
N PHE A 54 23.78 -0.09 -6.57
CA PHE A 54 23.62 0.46 -7.93
C PHE A 54 23.28 1.95 -7.98
N VAL A 55 23.09 2.61 -6.84
CA VAL A 55 22.86 4.07 -6.75
C VAL A 55 24.09 4.72 -6.11
N GLN A 56 24.56 5.84 -6.66
CA GLN A 56 25.71 6.52 -6.09
C GLN A 56 25.36 7.19 -4.75
N GLY A 57 26.25 7.04 -3.77
CA GLY A 57 26.06 7.54 -2.41
C GLY A 57 25.38 6.52 -1.48
N ARG A 58 25.43 6.79 -0.17
CA ARG A 58 24.90 5.85 0.86
C ARG A 58 23.52 6.23 1.37
N THR A 59 23.06 7.44 1.07
CA THR A 59 21.84 8.03 1.66
C THR A 59 20.59 7.21 1.32
N LEU A 60 20.35 6.90 0.04
CA LEU A 60 19.17 6.14 -0.35
C LEU A 60 19.19 4.71 0.21
N GLY A 61 20.36 4.05 0.23
CA GLY A 61 20.54 2.75 0.86
C GLY A 61 20.16 2.71 2.33
N MET A 62 20.58 3.73 3.10
CA MET A 62 20.21 3.84 4.52
C MET A 62 18.71 4.08 4.70
N ILE A 63 18.11 4.98 3.90
CA ILE A 63 16.66 5.23 3.93
C ILE A 63 15.90 3.94 3.63
N GLY A 64 16.33 3.19 2.61
CA GLY A 64 15.74 1.92 2.22
C GLY A 64 15.80 0.89 3.34
N VAL A 65 16.95 0.68 3.97
CA VAL A 65 17.09 -0.28 5.08
C VAL A 65 16.21 0.09 6.27
N ILE A 66 16.19 1.38 6.66
CA ILE A 66 15.38 1.87 7.77
C ILE A 66 13.89 1.66 7.46
N CYS A 67 13.43 2.09 6.28
CA CYS A 67 12.02 1.97 5.90
C CYS A 67 11.59 0.51 5.75
N SER A 68 12.40 -0.35 5.12
CA SER A 68 12.10 -1.78 5.01
C SER A 68 12.01 -2.46 6.38
N THR A 69 12.85 -2.06 7.33
CA THR A 69 12.82 -2.56 8.71
C THR A 69 11.54 -2.10 9.44
N ILE A 70 11.22 -0.80 9.38
CA ILE A 70 9.99 -0.26 9.99
C ILE A 70 8.76 -0.96 9.38
N HIS A 71 8.72 -1.12 8.06
CA HIS A 71 7.66 -1.82 7.35
C HIS A 71 7.50 -3.27 7.84
N LEU A 72 8.61 -4.02 7.94
CA LEU A 72 8.60 -5.42 8.40
C LEU A 72 8.09 -5.58 9.84
N LEU A 73 8.24 -4.54 10.68
CA LEU A 73 7.76 -4.54 12.07
C LEU A 73 6.25 -4.32 12.20
N SER A 74 5.51 -4.08 11.12
CA SER A 74 4.06 -3.80 11.17
C SER A 74 3.22 -4.86 11.91
N PRO A 75 3.45 -6.18 11.77
CA PRO A 75 2.78 -7.21 12.56
C PRO A 75 3.10 -7.13 14.06
N VAL A 76 4.33 -6.72 14.42
CA VAL A 76 4.72 -6.50 15.82
C VAL A 76 4.00 -5.26 16.36
N VAL A 77 3.96 -4.17 15.60
CA VAL A 77 3.19 -2.96 15.93
C VAL A 77 1.71 -3.30 16.15
N TYR A 78 1.13 -4.18 15.33
CA TYR A 78 -0.24 -4.68 15.55
C TYR A 78 -0.39 -5.43 16.88
N ARG A 79 0.55 -6.33 17.21
CA ARG A 79 0.51 -7.08 18.47
C ARG A 79 0.58 -6.18 19.70
N LEU A 80 1.37 -5.11 19.63
CA LEU A 80 1.55 -4.17 20.74
C LEU A 80 0.39 -3.17 20.86
N SER A 81 -0.01 -2.55 19.75
CA SER A 81 -1.04 -1.51 19.75
C SER A 81 -2.47 -2.05 19.77
N ARG A 82 -2.67 -3.31 19.35
CA ARG A 82 -3.99 -3.91 19.08
C ARG A 82 -4.84 -3.11 18.08
N SER A 83 -4.21 -2.26 17.26
CA SER A 83 -4.89 -1.41 16.29
C SER A 83 -4.43 -1.73 14.87
N MET A 84 -5.35 -2.19 14.04
CA MET A 84 -5.08 -2.48 12.63
C MET A 84 -4.73 -1.21 11.85
N THR A 85 -5.35 -0.07 12.19
CA THR A 85 -5.04 1.23 11.58
C THR A 85 -3.59 1.66 11.85
N VAL A 86 -3.13 1.54 13.10
CA VAL A 86 -1.75 1.91 13.45
C VAL A 86 -0.75 1.02 12.72
N ALA A 87 -0.99 -0.29 12.69
CA ALA A 87 -0.14 -1.22 11.97
C ALA A 87 -0.12 -0.99 10.45
N ALA A 88 -1.28 -0.74 9.84
CA ALA A 88 -1.38 -0.40 8.43
C ALA A 88 -0.63 0.90 8.12
N TYR A 89 -0.76 1.93 8.96
CA TYR A 89 -0.10 3.21 8.76
C TYR A 89 1.42 3.09 8.89
N ASN A 90 1.91 2.34 9.88
CA ASN A 90 3.33 2.02 10.00
C ASN A 90 3.89 1.41 8.70
N MET A 91 3.15 0.45 8.13
CA MET A 91 3.52 -0.22 6.89
C MET A 91 3.56 0.73 5.69
N VAL A 92 2.49 1.51 5.46
CA VAL A 92 2.36 2.33 4.26
C VAL A 92 3.13 3.65 4.34
N VAL A 93 3.33 4.24 5.53
CA VAL A 93 4.20 5.41 5.69
C VAL A 93 5.64 5.05 5.39
N ALA A 94 6.14 3.92 5.91
CA ALA A 94 7.49 3.45 5.60
C ALA A 94 7.64 3.13 4.10
N GLY A 95 6.64 2.49 3.49
CA GLY A 95 6.60 2.25 2.06
C GLY A 95 6.65 3.56 1.25
N MET A 96 5.79 4.52 1.57
CA MET A 96 5.71 5.80 0.88
C MET A 96 7.00 6.60 0.98
N ALA A 97 7.57 6.72 2.18
CA ALA A 97 8.82 7.44 2.41
C ALA A 97 9.97 6.85 1.58
N PHE A 98 10.05 5.52 1.52
CA PHE A 98 11.06 4.87 0.70
C PHE A 98 10.81 5.08 -0.78
N GLN A 99 9.59 4.86 -1.29
CA GLN A 99 9.27 5.00 -2.71
C GLN A 99 9.44 6.45 -3.19
N PHE A 100 9.07 7.43 -2.38
CA PHE A 100 9.29 8.84 -2.67
C PHE A 100 10.79 9.16 -2.75
N SER A 101 11.56 8.71 -1.75
CA SER A 101 13.02 8.92 -1.72
C SER A 101 13.71 8.21 -2.89
N PHE A 102 13.36 6.96 -3.17
CA PHE A 102 13.91 6.20 -4.27
C PHE A 102 13.65 6.94 -5.59
N SER A 103 12.40 7.32 -5.84
CA SER A 103 12.03 8.07 -7.04
C SER A 103 12.82 9.38 -7.15
N PHE A 104 12.94 10.15 -6.05
CA PHE A 104 13.70 11.39 -6.00
C PHE A 104 15.17 11.20 -6.43
N PHE A 105 15.85 10.15 -5.94
CA PHE A 105 17.26 9.90 -6.25
C PHE A 105 17.50 9.17 -7.58
N THR A 106 16.48 8.52 -8.17
CA THR A 106 16.66 7.66 -9.35
C THR A 106 15.98 8.16 -10.62
N GLY A 107 15.50 9.40 -10.68
CA GLY A 107 14.93 9.99 -11.90
C GLY A 107 13.60 10.73 -11.72
N GLY A 108 13.24 11.07 -10.49
CA GLY A 108 12.08 11.87 -10.13
C GLY A 108 10.77 11.31 -10.64
N PHE A 109 10.06 12.13 -11.41
CA PHE A 109 8.75 11.79 -11.95
C PHE A 109 8.78 10.63 -12.96
N TYR A 110 9.92 10.43 -13.63
CA TYR A 110 10.09 9.34 -14.59
C TYR A 110 10.48 8.02 -13.93
N ALA A 111 10.70 8.01 -12.61
CA ALA A 111 11.03 6.80 -11.90
C ALA A 111 9.83 5.84 -11.89
N PRO A 112 9.98 4.60 -12.38
CA PRO A 112 8.86 3.65 -12.48
C PRO A 112 8.33 3.25 -11.09
N THR A 113 9.09 3.49 -10.02
CA THR A 113 8.72 3.22 -8.63
C THR A 113 7.50 4.02 -8.15
N LEU A 114 7.17 5.15 -8.78
CA LEU A 114 6.01 5.95 -8.38
C LEU A 114 4.67 5.21 -8.53
N ILE A 115 4.60 4.19 -9.38
CA ILE A 115 3.40 3.36 -9.55
C ILE A 115 2.94 2.73 -8.22
N TRP A 116 3.86 2.50 -7.28
CA TRP A 116 3.56 1.92 -5.98
C TRP A 116 2.67 2.81 -5.12
N PHE A 117 2.57 4.11 -5.38
CA PHE A 117 1.63 4.99 -4.69
C PHE A 117 0.16 4.60 -4.91
N ALA A 118 -0.17 3.98 -6.05
CA ALA A 118 -1.51 3.47 -6.32
C ALA A 118 -1.89 2.26 -5.42
N VAL A 119 -0.89 1.54 -4.91
CA VAL A 119 -1.10 0.35 -4.06
C VAL A 119 -1.38 0.72 -2.59
N LEU A 120 -0.85 1.85 -2.11
CA LEU A 120 -1.00 2.27 -0.71
C LEU A 120 -2.47 2.41 -0.25
N PRO A 121 -3.36 3.14 -0.96
CA PRO A 121 -4.76 3.25 -0.56
C PRO A 121 -5.49 1.91 -0.58
N LEU A 122 -5.11 1.00 -1.47
CA LEU A 122 -5.69 -0.34 -1.55
C LEU A 122 -5.33 -1.16 -0.30
N ILE A 123 -4.06 -1.18 0.09
CA ILE A 123 -3.60 -1.86 1.32
C ILE A 123 -4.32 -1.30 2.54
N VAL A 124 -4.38 0.03 2.68
CA VAL A 124 -5.06 0.68 3.80
C VAL A 124 -6.54 0.33 3.81
N GLY A 125 -7.22 0.41 2.67
CA GLY A 125 -8.64 0.11 2.57
C GLY A 125 -8.99 -1.33 2.94
N LEU A 126 -8.16 -2.30 2.53
CA LEU A 126 -8.36 -3.71 2.85
C LEU A 126 -8.16 -4.02 4.33
N LEU A 127 -7.17 -3.39 4.97
CA LEU A 127 -6.87 -3.65 6.37
C LEU A 127 -7.73 -2.83 7.33
N THR A 128 -8.22 -1.66 6.91
CA THR A 128 -8.91 -0.73 7.80
C THR A 128 -10.37 -0.52 7.38
N ASN A 129 -10.68 0.65 6.85
CA ASN A 129 -11.98 1.04 6.34
C ASN A 129 -11.80 2.04 5.18
N ARG A 130 -12.91 2.35 4.52
CA ARG A 130 -12.96 3.26 3.37
C ARG A 130 -12.53 4.71 3.66
N ALA A 131 -12.70 5.20 4.88
CA ALA A 131 -12.33 6.58 5.21
C ALA A 131 -10.80 6.73 5.17
N HIS A 132 -10.10 5.75 5.75
CA HIS A 132 -8.64 5.70 5.64
C HIS A 132 -8.17 5.41 4.21
N ALA A 133 -8.89 4.59 3.44
CA ALA A 133 -8.60 4.39 2.02
C ALA A 133 -8.66 5.70 1.23
N ALA A 134 -9.74 6.46 1.39
CA ALA A 134 -9.93 7.75 0.72
C ALA A 134 -8.86 8.77 1.14
N LEU A 135 -8.53 8.84 2.43
CA LEU A 135 -7.43 9.67 2.93
C LEU A 135 -6.10 9.31 2.25
N TRP A 136 -5.78 8.01 2.18
CA TRP A 136 -4.54 7.56 1.56
C TRP A 136 -4.54 7.73 0.05
N THR A 137 -5.69 7.72 -0.61
CA THR A 137 -5.80 8.09 -2.03
C THR A 137 -5.37 9.54 -2.23
N LEU A 138 -5.84 10.46 -1.39
CA LEU A 138 -5.45 11.87 -1.44
C LEU A 138 -3.96 12.06 -1.13
N ILE A 139 -3.44 11.38 -0.11
CA ILE A 139 -2.01 11.44 0.26
C ILE A 139 -1.13 10.93 -0.90
N SER A 140 -1.46 9.76 -1.47
CA SER A 140 -0.73 9.18 -2.60
C SER A 140 -0.79 10.08 -3.84
N ALA A 141 -1.96 10.62 -4.18
CA ALA A 141 -2.12 11.53 -5.32
C ALA A 141 -1.30 12.82 -5.12
N THR A 142 -1.34 13.38 -3.91
CA THR A 142 -0.57 14.59 -3.56
C THR A 142 0.93 14.34 -3.68
N ALA A 143 1.43 13.20 -3.23
CA ALA A 143 2.85 12.90 -3.37
C ALA A 143 3.28 12.61 -4.81
N TYR A 144 2.43 11.98 -5.61
CA TYR A 144 2.66 11.78 -7.04
C TYR A 144 2.76 13.12 -7.78
N VAL A 145 1.78 14.01 -7.55
CA VAL A 145 1.77 15.38 -8.09
C VAL A 145 2.94 16.20 -7.53
N GLY A 146 3.29 16.01 -6.27
CA GLY A 146 4.45 16.65 -5.65
C GLY A 146 5.75 16.29 -6.38
N MET A 147 5.96 15.01 -6.70
CA MET A 147 7.13 14.58 -7.47
C MET A 147 7.16 15.18 -8.89
N PHE A 148 6.00 15.33 -9.53
CA PHE A 148 5.89 16.05 -10.81
C PHE A 148 6.37 17.50 -10.69
N PHE A 149 5.89 18.25 -9.70
CA PHE A 149 6.33 19.64 -9.53
C PHE A 149 7.81 19.76 -9.14
N LEU A 150 8.34 18.83 -8.34
CA LEU A 150 9.78 18.78 -8.06
C LEU A 150 10.61 18.56 -9.32
N GLN A 151 10.13 17.71 -10.23
CA GLN A 151 10.77 17.44 -11.52
C GLN A 151 10.78 18.70 -12.40
N GLU A 152 9.62 19.32 -12.59
CA GLU A 152 9.48 20.52 -13.43
C GLU A 152 10.25 21.73 -12.88
N ALA A 153 10.36 21.84 -11.56
CA ALA A 153 11.16 22.88 -10.91
C ALA A 153 12.68 22.64 -10.98
N GLY A 154 13.13 21.49 -11.49
CA GLY A 154 14.55 21.11 -11.53
C GLY A 154 15.14 20.81 -10.16
N TRP A 155 14.32 20.48 -9.16
CA TRP A 155 14.76 20.14 -7.80
C TRP A 155 15.09 18.65 -7.63
N VAL A 156 14.68 17.82 -8.58
CA VAL A 156 15.08 16.41 -8.65
C VAL A 156 16.54 16.34 -9.14
N PRO A 157 17.45 15.68 -8.39
CA PRO A 157 18.82 15.48 -8.85
C PRO A 157 18.86 14.55 -10.07
N GLU A 158 19.94 14.66 -10.86
CA GLU A 158 20.17 13.69 -11.93
C GLU A 158 20.21 12.25 -11.38
N SER A 159 19.60 11.33 -12.12
CA SER A 159 19.51 9.93 -11.71
C SER A 159 20.90 9.33 -11.55
N THR A 160 21.23 8.91 -10.34
CA THR A 160 22.51 8.25 -10.04
C THR A 160 22.43 6.72 -10.10
N LEU A 161 21.31 6.19 -10.60
CA LEU A 161 21.07 4.76 -10.76
C LEU A 161 21.79 4.25 -12.02
N SER A 162 22.66 3.26 -11.86
CA SER A 162 23.36 2.59 -12.97
C SER A 162 22.40 1.89 -13.95
N GLU A 163 22.84 1.64 -15.18
CA GLU A 163 22.03 0.96 -16.21
C GLU A 163 21.56 -0.45 -15.80
N LEU A 164 22.44 -1.23 -15.16
CA LEU A 164 22.04 -2.52 -14.60
C LEU A 164 21.01 -2.34 -13.47
N GLY A 165 21.21 -1.34 -12.60
CA GLY A 165 20.25 -0.98 -11.54
C GLY A 165 18.88 -0.59 -12.09
N ARG A 166 18.83 0.18 -13.19
CA ARG A 166 17.59 0.54 -13.91
C ARG A 166 16.87 -0.70 -14.42
N THR A 167 17.61 -1.60 -15.08
CA THR A 167 17.07 -2.86 -15.61
C THR A 167 16.49 -3.74 -14.51
N LEU A 168 17.24 -3.94 -13.42
CA LEU A 168 16.79 -4.71 -12.27
C LEU A 168 15.57 -4.08 -11.58
N THR A 169 15.57 -2.74 -11.43
CA THR A 169 14.43 -2.00 -10.88
C THR A 169 13.18 -2.22 -11.73
N GLN A 170 13.29 -2.07 -13.05
CA GLN A 170 12.17 -2.28 -13.97
C GLN A 170 11.64 -3.72 -13.92
N PHE A 171 12.54 -4.70 -13.90
CA PHE A 171 12.19 -6.11 -13.77
C PHE A 171 11.44 -6.39 -12.45
N MET A 172 11.91 -5.84 -11.33
CA MET A 172 11.27 -5.97 -10.02
C MET A 172 9.90 -5.29 -9.95
N ILE A 173 9.74 -4.12 -10.59
CA ILE A 173 8.46 -3.43 -10.67
C ILE A 173 7.46 -4.26 -11.46
N GLY A 174 7.87 -4.78 -12.62
CA GLY A 174 7.03 -5.65 -13.45
C GLY A 174 6.58 -6.89 -12.68
N LEU A 175 7.52 -7.62 -12.08
CA LEU A 175 7.23 -8.83 -11.31
C LEU A 175 6.34 -8.53 -10.10
N GLY A 176 6.65 -7.46 -9.36
CA GLY A 176 5.87 -7.05 -8.21
C GLY A 176 4.44 -6.66 -8.58
N LEU A 177 4.24 -5.88 -9.65
CA LEU A 177 2.91 -5.49 -10.11
C LEU A 177 2.09 -6.69 -10.57
N ILE A 178 2.69 -7.62 -11.33
CA ILE A 178 2.01 -8.85 -11.76
C ILE A 178 1.58 -9.66 -10.53
N GLY A 179 2.48 -9.87 -9.57
CA GLY A 179 2.17 -10.61 -8.36
C GLY A 179 1.08 -9.95 -7.52
N LEU A 180 1.12 -8.63 -7.38
CA LEU A 180 0.17 -7.88 -6.57
C LEU A 180 -1.21 -7.78 -7.22
N VAL A 181 -1.29 -7.45 -8.51
CA VAL A 181 -2.55 -7.39 -9.26
C VAL A 181 -3.17 -8.77 -9.37
N GLY A 182 -2.37 -9.79 -9.70
CA GLY A 182 -2.83 -11.19 -9.75
C GLY A 182 -3.32 -11.66 -8.39
N GLY A 183 -2.56 -11.39 -7.32
CA GLY A 183 -2.94 -11.73 -5.95
C GLY A 183 -4.24 -11.07 -5.51
N PHE A 184 -4.43 -9.78 -5.79
CA PHE A 184 -5.69 -9.10 -5.48
C PHE A 184 -6.86 -9.62 -6.31
N THR A 185 -6.63 -9.97 -7.58
CA THR A 185 -7.66 -10.56 -8.44
C THR A 185 -8.15 -11.89 -7.86
N LEU A 186 -7.23 -12.79 -7.52
CA LEU A 186 -7.57 -14.06 -6.87
C LEU A 186 -8.30 -13.84 -5.54
N PHE A 187 -7.86 -12.86 -4.75
CA PHE A 187 -8.52 -12.50 -3.51
C PHE A 187 -9.98 -12.04 -3.73
N PHE A 188 -10.24 -11.17 -4.70
CA PHE A 188 -11.60 -10.71 -4.99
C PHE A 188 -12.50 -11.83 -5.53
N LEU A 189 -11.95 -12.74 -6.34
CA LEU A 189 -12.67 -13.92 -6.82
C LEU A 189 -13.09 -14.81 -5.65
N GLU A 190 -12.17 -15.12 -4.74
CA GLU A 190 -12.45 -15.93 -3.55
C GLU A 190 -13.51 -15.26 -2.65
N LEU A 191 -13.37 -13.95 -2.41
CA LEU A 191 -14.34 -13.19 -1.63
C LEU A 191 -15.74 -13.22 -2.27
N SER A 192 -15.81 -13.09 -3.59
CA SER A 192 -17.08 -13.16 -4.32
C SER A 192 -17.71 -14.54 -4.20
N TYR A 193 -16.92 -15.61 -4.33
CA TYR A 193 -17.39 -16.99 -4.19
C TYR A 193 -18.00 -17.22 -2.81
N PHE A 194 -17.32 -16.78 -1.74
CA PHE A 194 -17.85 -16.85 -0.38
C PHE A 194 -19.15 -16.07 -0.20
N TYR A 195 -19.26 -14.87 -0.78
CA TYR A 195 -20.45 -14.04 -0.64
C TYR A 195 -21.68 -14.69 -1.31
N TYR A 196 -21.52 -15.29 -2.49
CA TYR A 196 -22.61 -15.92 -3.22
C TYR A 196 -23.00 -17.31 -2.70
N HIS A 197 -22.08 -18.02 -2.03
CA HIS A 197 -22.31 -19.40 -1.55
C HIS A 197 -22.43 -19.49 -0.02
N LYS A 198 -22.51 -18.36 0.70
CA LYS A 198 -22.75 -18.38 2.15
C LYS A 198 -24.17 -18.94 2.41
N PRO A 199 -24.32 -20.01 3.22
CA PRO A 199 -25.63 -20.55 3.53
C PRO A 199 -26.49 -19.47 4.18
N LYS A 200 -27.69 -19.23 3.63
CA LYS A 200 -28.67 -18.30 4.21
C LYS A 200 -29.18 -18.90 5.52
N GLY A 201 -28.70 -18.40 6.65
CA GLY A 201 -29.21 -18.77 7.98
C GLY A 201 -28.18 -19.12 9.06
N SER A 202 -26.89 -18.77 8.88
CA SER A 202 -25.88 -18.82 9.95
C SER A 202 -25.58 -17.48 10.59
#